data_AF-A0A939WP91-F1
#
_entry.id   AF-A0A939WP91-F1
#
_cell.length_a   1.000
_cell.length_b   1.000
_cell.length_c   1.000
_cell.angle_alpha   90.00
_cell.angle_beta   90.00
_cell.angle_gamma   90.00
#
_symmetry.space_group_name_H-M   'P 1'
#
loop_
_entity.id
_entity.type
_entity.pdbx_description
1 polymer ?
#
loop_
_entity_poly.entity_id
_entity_poly.type
_entity_poly.pdbx_seq_one_letter_code
_entity_poly.pdbx_strand_id
1 'polypeptide(L)'
;MFDFDGKPLDSLAVFRLVKKGSVTSVRPDAVELSVVKVRLKDSYALPPEVSVLYNDGSKKSVPVEWSGTTRTGEKLEELPFMGPAVYFVDGKIEGSDVIPVLQVQVVEKNYIDNPSFEEKDISMWQLNNNGNVTTELYVQEKLSDAYSGSKALHFWSSNKVDFTVEQTVRNLESGKYKFSIVIHGGDATDADMKIYAIADG
;
A
#
# COMPACT_ATOMS: atom_id res chain seq x y z
N MET A 1 -42.84 14.81 19.57
CA MET A 1 -43.00 16.26 19.40
C MET A 1 -44.00 16.46 18.26
N PHE A 2 -44.89 17.46 18.33
CA PHE A 2 -45.90 17.73 17.30
C PHE A 2 -45.60 19.11 16.69
N ASP A 3 -45.97 19.33 15.42
CA ASP A 3 -45.95 20.67 14.83
C ASP A 3 -47.11 21.54 15.35
N PHE A 4 -47.16 22.79 14.89
CA PHE A 4 -48.18 23.77 15.31
C PHE A 4 -49.61 23.37 14.92
N ASP A 5 -49.77 22.45 13.98
CA ASP A 5 -51.07 21.91 13.53
C ASP A 5 -51.43 20.59 14.24
N GLY A 6 -50.63 20.17 15.22
CA GLY A 6 -50.87 18.95 16.00
C GLY A 6 -50.50 17.66 15.27
N LYS A 7 -49.75 17.73 14.17
CA LYS A 7 -49.24 16.55 13.48
C LYS A 7 -47.94 16.05 14.15
N PRO A 8 -47.81 14.74 14.42
CA PRO A 8 -46.62 14.20 15.05
C PRO A 8 -45.41 14.36 14.12
N LEU A 9 -44.35 14.96 14.64
CA LEU A 9 -43.06 15.10 13.96
C LEU A 9 -42.31 13.76 13.96
N ASP A 10 -41.46 13.56 12.96
CA ASP A 10 -40.64 12.35 12.81
C ASP A 10 -39.74 12.08 14.04
N SER A 11 -39.38 13.11 14.80
CA SER A 11 -38.66 13.00 16.06
C SER A 11 -39.41 12.14 17.11
N LEU A 12 -40.74 12.03 17.01
CA LEU A 12 -41.55 11.16 17.87
C LEU A 12 -41.30 9.67 17.60
N ALA A 13 -40.86 9.31 16.39
CA ALA A 13 -40.57 7.93 16.01
C ALA A 13 -39.17 7.45 16.45
N VAL A 14 -38.29 8.35 16.91
CA VAL A 14 -36.87 8.04 17.18
C VAL A 14 -36.71 6.85 18.14
N PHE A 15 -37.44 6.80 19.26
CA PHE A 15 -37.36 5.67 20.20
C PHE A 15 -37.82 4.33 19.60
N ARG A 16 -38.80 4.37 18.68
CA ARG A 16 -39.25 3.18 17.94
C ARG A 16 -38.21 2.75 16.91
N LEU A 17 -37.60 3.70 16.21
CA LEU A 17 -36.59 3.45 15.17
C LEU A 17 -35.28 2.94 15.78
N VAL A 18 -34.88 3.41 16.96
CA VAL A 18 -33.74 2.84 17.70
C VAL A 18 -33.99 1.37 18.05
N LYS A 19 -35.23 1.00 18.41
CA LYS A 19 -35.57 -0.38 18.81
C LYS A 19 -35.86 -1.32 17.65
N LYS A 20 -36.44 -0.83 16.55
CA LYS A 20 -36.94 -1.64 15.43
C LYS A 20 -36.18 -1.42 14.11
N GLY A 21 -35.26 -0.46 14.06
CA GLY A 21 -34.67 0.03 12.83
C GLY A 21 -35.62 0.91 12.02
N SER A 22 -35.08 1.58 11.00
CA SER A 22 -35.83 2.22 9.92
C SER A 22 -35.71 1.40 8.64
N VAL A 23 -36.81 1.19 7.92
CA VAL A 23 -36.76 0.62 6.58
C VAL A 23 -36.61 1.77 5.59
N THR A 24 -35.56 1.72 4.78
CA THR A 24 -35.30 2.66 3.69
C THR A 24 -34.90 1.87 2.46
N SER A 25 -34.96 2.49 1.27
CA SER A 25 -34.35 1.92 0.08
C SER A 25 -32.84 1.74 0.28
N VAL A 26 -32.33 0.59 -0.16
CA VAL A 26 -30.89 0.31 -0.18
C VAL A 26 -30.22 1.24 -1.17
N ARG A 27 -29.21 1.98 -0.74
CA ARG A 27 -28.45 2.91 -1.58
C ARG A 27 -26.96 2.91 -1.21
N PRO A 28 -26.08 3.24 -2.18
CA PRO A 28 -24.67 3.46 -1.89
C PRO A 28 -24.49 4.50 -0.78
N ASP A 29 -23.57 4.23 0.16
CA ASP A 29 -23.25 5.09 1.30
C ASP A 29 -21.79 5.55 1.24
N ALA A 30 -20.86 4.63 0.98
CA ALA A 30 -19.45 4.92 0.82
C ALA A 30 -18.77 3.98 -0.18
N VAL A 31 -17.60 4.37 -0.67
CA VAL A 31 -16.75 3.52 -1.53
C VAL A 31 -15.41 3.30 -0.84
N GLU A 32 -14.91 2.07 -0.84
CA GLU A 32 -13.57 1.77 -0.36
C GLU A 32 -12.53 2.37 -1.29
N LEU A 33 -11.51 3.01 -0.71
CA LEU A 33 -10.45 3.65 -1.47
C LEU A 33 -9.72 2.62 -2.34
N SER A 34 -9.73 2.84 -3.65
CA SER A 34 -8.97 2.03 -4.59
C SER A 34 -7.55 2.60 -4.70
N VAL A 35 -6.55 1.73 -4.71
CA VAL A 35 -5.13 2.12 -4.81
C VAL A 35 -4.47 1.36 -5.95
N VAL A 36 -3.87 2.09 -6.87
CA VAL A 36 -2.99 1.53 -7.92
C VAL A 36 -1.60 2.07 -7.71
N LYS A 37 -0.61 1.18 -7.64
CA LYS A 37 0.80 1.53 -7.56
C LYS A 37 1.45 1.28 -8.91
N VAL A 38 2.03 2.32 -9.51
CA VAL A 38 2.72 2.27 -10.80
C VAL A 38 4.16 2.74 -10.64
N ARG A 39 5.11 2.06 -11.29
CA ARG A 39 6.51 2.47 -11.30
C ARG A 39 6.72 3.49 -12.41
N LEU A 40 7.73 4.35 -12.27
CA LEU A 40 8.10 5.28 -13.33
C LEU A 40 8.33 4.55 -14.65
N LYS A 41 7.75 5.12 -15.73
CA LYS A 41 7.78 4.61 -17.12
C LYS A 41 7.05 3.28 -17.37
N ASP A 42 6.45 2.65 -16.36
CA ASP A 42 5.65 1.43 -16.55
C ASP A 42 4.21 1.78 -16.95
N SER A 43 3.56 0.88 -17.70
CA SER A 43 2.12 0.96 -17.95
C SER A 43 1.32 0.43 -16.76
N TYR A 44 0.07 0.86 -16.63
CA TYR A 44 -0.84 0.39 -15.59
C TYR A 44 -2.28 0.34 -16.10
N ALA A 45 -3.11 -0.45 -15.44
CA ALA A 45 -4.54 -0.54 -15.72
C ALA A 45 -5.34 0.05 -14.54
N LEU A 46 -6.47 0.68 -14.87
CA LEU A 46 -7.41 1.16 -13.87
C LEU A 46 -8.32 0.00 -13.42
N PRO A 47 -8.70 -0.06 -12.14
CA PRO A 47 -9.63 -1.07 -11.67
C PRO A 47 -11.01 -0.87 -12.33
N PRO A 48 -11.62 -1.91 -12.92
CA PRO A 48 -12.90 -1.79 -13.62
C PRO A 48 -14.10 -1.70 -12.66
N GLU A 49 -13.90 -2.08 -11.38
CA GLU A 49 -14.93 -2.11 -10.34
C GLU A 49 -14.38 -1.58 -9.01
N VAL A 50 -15.28 -1.13 -8.14
CA VAL A 50 -14.98 -0.69 -6.78
C VAL A 50 -15.90 -1.36 -5.77
N SER A 51 -15.42 -1.51 -4.54
CA SER A 51 -16.18 -2.03 -3.41
C SER A 51 -17.02 -0.91 -2.78
N VAL A 52 -18.33 -1.00 -2.95
CA VAL A 52 -19.32 -0.03 -2.45
C VAL A 52 -19.95 -0.57 -1.17
N LEU A 53 -19.89 0.22 -0.09
CA LEU A 53 -20.66 -0.01 1.12
C LEU A 53 -22.04 0.63 0.98
N TYR A 54 -23.06 -0.13 1.32
CA TYR A 54 -24.45 0.31 1.32
C TYR A 54 -24.91 0.66 2.73
N ASN A 55 -25.98 1.46 2.82
CA ASN A 55 -26.59 1.89 4.08
C ASN A 55 -27.18 0.75 4.94
N ASP A 56 -27.28 -0.47 4.41
CA ASP A 56 -27.67 -1.68 5.14
C ASP A 56 -26.46 -2.47 5.66
N GLY A 57 -25.25 -1.97 5.46
CA GLY A 57 -23.99 -2.61 5.84
C GLY A 57 -23.50 -3.67 4.84
N SER A 58 -24.24 -3.95 3.77
CA SER A 58 -23.78 -4.84 2.70
C SER A 58 -22.66 -4.19 1.88
N LYS A 59 -21.81 -5.03 1.30
CA LYS A 59 -20.75 -4.62 0.36
C LYS A 59 -20.99 -5.27 -1.00
N LYS A 60 -20.84 -4.52 -2.08
CA LYS A 60 -20.90 -5.06 -3.45
C LYS A 60 -19.80 -4.47 -4.31
N SER A 61 -19.26 -5.30 -5.20
CA SER A 61 -18.42 -4.84 -6.30
C SER A 61 -19.33 -4.21 -7.37
N VAL A 62 -19.02 -2.99 -7.79
CA VAL A 62 -19.82 -2.24 -8.77
C VAL A 62 -18.90 -1.66 -9.84
N PRO A 63 -19.28 -1.69 -11.14
CA PRO A 63 -18.52 -1.05 -12.21
C PRO A 63 -18.29 0.45 -11.95
N VAL A 64 -17.10 0.91 -12.32
CA VAL A 64 -16.71 2.33 -12.20
C VAL A 64 -16.16 2.84 -13.53
N GLU A 65 -16.54 4.07 -13.87
CA GLU A 65 -15.93 4.83 -14.96
C GLU A 65 -15.02 5.90 -14.38
N TRP A 66 -13.71 5.80 -14.58
CA TRP A 66 -12.75 6.79 -14.09
C TRP A 66 -12.68 8.02 -14.99
N SER A 67 -12.47 9.19 -14.38
CA SER A 67 -12.14 10.40 -15.14
C SER A 67 -10.84 10.19 -15.91
N GLY A 68 -10.78 10.62 -17.17
CA GLY A 68 -9.55 10.54 -17.99
C GLY A 68 -8.40 11.45 -17.51
N THR A 69 -8.60 12.17 -16.41
CA THR A 69 -7.62 13.06 -15.79
C THR A 69 -7.70 12.94 -14.26
N THR A 70 -6.63 13.34 -13.58
CA THR A 70 -6.62 13.52 -12.12
C THR A 70 -7.45 14.74 -11.71
N ARG A 71 -7.69 14.91 -10.40
CA ARG A 71 -8.29 16.12 -9.83
C ARG A 71 -7.51 17.41 -10.11
N THR A 72 -6.21 17.29 -10.36
CA THR A 72 -5.30 18.41 -10.67
C THR A 72 -5.13 18.63 -12.17
N GLY A 73 -5.73 17.77 -13.02
CA GLY A 73 -5.81 17.95 -14.46
C GLY A 73 -4.76 17.22 -15.29
N GLU A 74 -3.90 16.40 -14.66
CA GLU A 74 -2.94 15.56 -15.39
C GLU A 74 -3.66 14.41 -16.10
N LYS A 75 -3.20 14.04 -17.30
CA LYS A 75 -3.71 12.86 -18.00
C LYS A 75 -3.16 11.58 -17.38
N LEU A 76 -3.99 10.55 -17.32
CA LEU A 76 -3.62 9.29 -16.66
C LEU A 76 -2.41 8.61 -17.30
N GLU A 77 -2.31 8.63 -18.63
CA GLU A 77 -1.18 8.07 -19.37
C GLU A 77 0.15 8.80 -19.14
N GLU A 78 0.11 10.05 -18.67
CA GLU A 78 1.30 10.88 -18.44
C GLU A 78 1.87 10.69 -17.03
N LEU A 79 1.08 10.21 -16.06
CA LEU A 79 1.48 10.11 -14.65
C LEU A 79 2.81 9.37 -14.42
N PRO A 80 3.09 8.21 -15.06
CA PRO A 80 4.35 7.49 -14.87
C PRO A 80 5.60 8.25 -15.35
N PHE A 81 5.45 9.38 -16.05
CA PHE A 81 6.53 10.20 -16.58
C PHE A 81 6.72 11.52 -15.82
N MET A 82 5.81 11.85 -14.89
CA MET A 82 5.82 13.11 -14.14
C MET A 82 6.63 13.05 -12.83
N GLY A 83 7.25 11.91 -12.55
CA GLY A 83 8.01 11.68 -11.33
C GLY A 83 7.16 11.08 -10.20
N PRO A 84 7.78 10.67 -9.08
CA PRO A 84 7.09 10.04 -7.97
C PRO A 84 6.10 11.00 -7.31
N ALA A 85 4.83 10.60 -7.23
CA ALA A 85 3.75 11.41 -6.67
C ALA A 85 2.52 10.54 -6.40
N VAL A 86 1.59 11.10 -5.62
CA VAL A 86 0.28 10.50 -5.37
C VAL A 86 -0.77 11.37 -6.04
N TYR A 87 -1.50 10.78 -6.97
CA TYR A 87 -2.60 11.43 -7.68
C TYR A 87 -3.94 10.85 -7.26
N PHE A 88 -4.98 11.68 -7.33
CA PHE A 88 -6.35 11.28 -7.06
C PHE A 88 -7.17 11.43 -8.34
N VAL A 89 -7.91 10.38 -8.68
CA VAL A 89 -8.78 10.30 -9.85
C VAL A 89 -10.18 10.04 -9.36
N ASP A 90 -11.13 10.87 -9.78
CA ASP A 90 -12.54 10.66 -9.46
C ASP A 90 -13.14 9.69 -10.45
N GLY A 91 -14.02 8.81 -9.98
CA GLY A 91 -14.81 7.98 -10.86
C GLY A 91 -16.28 8.31 -10.77
N LYS A 92 -17.06 7.58 -11.55
CA LYS A 92 -18.51 7.64 -11.57
C LYS A 92 -19.08 6.23 -11.53
N ILE A 93 -20.10 6.05 -10.71
CA ILE A 93 -20.92 4.85 -10.69
C ILE A 93 -22.27 5.21 -11.31
N GLU A 94 -22.74 4.40 -12.25
CA GLU A 94 -24.02 4.65 -12.90
C GLU A 94 -25.17 4.64 -11.87
N GLY A 95 -26.00 5.69 -11.89
CA GLY A 95 -27.16 5.80 -10.99
C GLY A 95 -26.83 6.07 -9.51
N SER A 96 -25.60 6.50 -9.18
CA SER A 96 -25.20 6.85 -7.81
C SER A 96 -24.64 8.27 -7.73
N ASP A 97 -24.92 8.94 -6.61
CA ASP A 97 -24.31 10.24 -6.25
C ASP A 97 -22.97 10.08 -5.50
N VAL A 98 -22.57 8.84 -5.19
CA VAL A 98 -21.30 8.57 -4.50
C VAL A 98 -20.16 8.63 -5.51
N ILE A 99 -19.13 9.41 -5.19
CA ILE A 99 -17.96 9.61 -6.04
C ILE A 99 -16.85 8.66 -5.57
N PRO A 100 -16.57 7.56 -6.29
CA PRO A 100 -15.41 6.72 -6.01
C PRO A 100 -14.12 7.49 -6.25
N VAL A 101 -13.09 7.20 -5.46
CA VAL A 101 -11.77 7.82 -5.58
C VAL A 101 -10.73 6.73 -5.79
N LEU A 102 -9.91 6.91 -6.82
CA LEU A 102 -8.71 6.11 -7.06
C LEU A 102 -7.49 6.92 -6.66
N GLN A 103 -6.64 6.33 -5.82
CA GLN A 103 -5.32 6.82 -5.52
C GLN A 103 -4.30 6.14 -6.45
N VAL A 104 -3.68 6.90 -7.36
CA VAL A 104 -2.58 6.43 -8.20
C VAL A 104 -1.26 6.83 -7.53
N GLN A 105 -0.51 5.85 -7.06
CA GLN A 105 0.81 6.04 -6.46
C GLN A 105 1.89 5.78 -7.50
N VAL A 106 2.43 6.86 -8.07
CA VAL A 106 3.62 6.79 -8.91
C VAL A 106 4.83 6.71 -8.01
N VAL A 107 5.58 5.61 -8.11
CA VAL A 107 6.77 5.37 -7.29
C VAL A 107 8.01 5.22 -8.16
N GLU A 108 9.17 5.50 -7.58
CA GLU A 108 10.44 5.14 -8.22
C GLU A 108 10.48 3.65 -8.53
N LYS A 109 11.11 3.31 -9.64
CA LYS A 109 11.39 1.91 -9.95
C LYS A 109 12.34 1.38 -8.89
N ASN A 110 11.92 0.33 -8.19
CA ASN A 110 12.84 -0.43 -7.36
C ASN A 110 13.62 -1.38 -8.28
N TYR A 111 14.94 -1.26 -8.26
CA TYR A 111 15.85 -2.08 -9.06
C TYR A 111 16.35 -3.32 -8.32
N ILE A 112 15.98 -3.45 -7.04
CA ILE A 112 16.26 -4.62 -6.21
C ILE A 112 15.13 -5.63 -6.40
N ASP A 113 15.49 -6.85 -6.76
CA ASP A 113 14.61 -8.00 -6.82
C ASP A 113 14.29 -8.49 -5.40
N ASN A 114 13.02 -8.87 -5.17
CA ASN A 114 12.50 -9.26 -3.85
C ASN A 114 12.98 -8.34 -2.69
N PRO A 115 12.73 -7.00 -2.77
CA PRO A 115 13.37 -6.00 -1.91
C PRO A 115 12.95 -6.05 -0.44
N SER A 116 11.84 -6.73 -0.13
CA SER A 116 11.30 -6.92 1.22
C SER A 116 11.16 -8.39 1.59
N PHE A 117 11.82 -9.31 0.87
CA PHE A 117 11.84 -10.75 1.17
C PHE A 117 10.46 -11.46 1.16
N GLU A 118 9.44 -10.88 0.53
CA GLU A 118 8.08 -11.42 0.50
C GLU A 118 8.00 -12.70 -0.34
N GLU A 119 8.81 -12.79 -1.39
CA GLU A 119 8.82 -13.94 -2.30
C GLU A 119 9.53 -15.15 -1.67
N LYS A 120 9.08 -16.36 -2.03
CA LYS A 120 9.68 -17.60 -1.55
C LYS A 120 11.11 -17.81 -2.09
N ASP A 121 11.34 -17.38 -3.32
CA ASP A 121 12.67 -17.38 -3.91
C ASP A 121 13.48 -16.20 -3.36
N ILE A 122 14.58 -16.50 -2.69
CA ILE A 122 15.52 -15.52 -2.15
C ILE A 122 16.90 -15.63 -2.82
N SER A 123 17.03 -16.41 -3.90
CA SER A 123 18.32 -16.72 -4.54
C SER A 123 19.02 -15.51 -5.15
N MET A 124 18.30 -14.41 -5.41
CA MET A 124 18.89 -13.12 -5.77
C MET A 124 19.74 -12.52 -4.65
N TRP A 125 19.47 -12.88 -3.40
CA TRP A 125 20.20 -12.43 -2.22
C TRP A 125 21.30 -13.43 -1.84
N GLN A 126 22.55 -12.95 -1.81
CA GLN A 126 23.71 -13.67 -1.31
C GLN A 126 23.88 -13.36 0.17
N LEU A 127 23.48 -14.29 1.03
CA LEU A 127 23.66 -14.19 2.48
C LEU A 127 24.93 -14.97 2.86
N ASN A 128 25.90 -14.27 3.45
CA ASN A 128 27.14 -14.86 3.89
C ASN A 128 27.36 -14.60 5.38
N ASN A 129 27.32 -15.67 6.18
CA ASN A 129 27.60 -15.62 7.62
C ASN A 129 29.10 -15.76 7.85
N ASN A 130 29.79 -14.64 8.08
CA ASN A 130 31.25 -14.59 8.11
C ASN A 130 31.80 -15.43 9.26
N GLY A 131 32.48 -16.52 8.93
CA GLY A 131 33.01 -17.46 9.93
C GLY A 131 31.94 -18.19 10.74
N ASN A 132 30.67 -18.18 10.29
CA ASN A 132 29.53 -18.80 10.98
C ASN A 132 29.35 -18.35 12.44
N VAL A 133 29.64 -17.10 12.76
CA VAL A 133 29.57 -16.58 14.13
C VAL A 133 28.19 -16.04 14.50
N THR A 134 27.36 -15.69 13.50
CA THR A 134 25.99 -15.22 13.73
C THR A 134 25.07 -16.42 13.94
N THR A 135 24.41 -16.52 15.09
CA THR A 135 23.57 -17.69 15.46
C THR A 135 22.31 -17.79 14.61
N GLU A 136 21.61 -16.68 14.43
CA GLU A 136 20.38 -16.60 13.66
C GLU A 136 20.61 -15.65 12.48
N LEU A 137 20.38 -16.14 11.26
CA LEU A 137 20.43 -15.36 10.03
C LEU A 137 19.51 -16.01 8.99
N TYR A 138 18.27 -15.54 8.87
CA TYR A 138 17.26 -16.10 7.98
C TYR A 138 16.13 -15.11 7.70
N VAL A 139 15.32 -15.35 6.68
CA VAL A 139 14.09 -14.59 6.45
C VAL A 139 13.00 -15.10 7.39
N GLN A 140 12.47 -14.21 8.23
CA GLN A 140 11.39 -14.48 9.17
C GLN A 140 10.08 -13.89 8.65
N GLU A 141 8.97 -14.59 8.88
CA GLU A 141 7.61 -14.06 8.66
C GLU A 141 7.03 -13.60 10.00
N LYS A 142 7.02 -12.29 10.23
CA LYS A 142 6.52 -11.66 11.45
C LYS A 142 6.13 -10.21 11.19
N LEU A 143 4.82 -9.95 11.10
CA LEU A 143 4.24 -8.65 10.72
C LEU A 143 4.72 -7.48 11.61
N SER A 144 4.90 -7.71 12.91
CA SER A 144 5.34 -6.66 13.85
C SER A 144 6.79 -6.21 13.62
N ASP A 145 7.59 -7.05 12.97
CA ASP A 145 9.03 -6.84 12.77
C ASP A 145 9.33 -6.47 11.31
N ALA A 146 8.39 -6.67 10.39
CA ALA A 146 8.53 -6.26 9.00
C ALA A 146 8.22 -4.76 8.83
N TYR A 147 9.10 -4.02 8.14
CA TYR A 147 8.83 -2.62 7.77
C TYR A 147 7.71 -2.52 6.72
N SER A 148 7.64 -3.50 5.82
CA SER A 148 6.61 -3.62 4.78
C SER A 148 6.32 -5.10 4.54
N GLY A 149 5.06 -5.45 4.23
CA GLY A 149 4.67 -6.85 4.01
C GLY A 149 4.64 -7.63 5.33
N SER A 150 4.92 -8.93 5.27
CA SER A 150 4.97 -9.80 6.46
C SER A 150 6.34 -10.40 6.75
N LYS A 151 7.33 -10.21 5.88
CA LYS A 151 8.66 -10.82 6.00
C LYS A 151 9.78 -9.79 6.17
N ALA A 152 10.85 -10.23 6.82
CA ALA A 152 12.08 -9.46 6.97
C ALA A 152 13.28 -10.40 7.16
N LEU A 153 14.47 -9.92 6.83
CA LEU A 153 15.71 -10.59 7.24
C LEU A 153 15.89 -10.43 8.75
N HIS A 154 15.94 -11.54 9.47
CA HIS A 154 16.20 -11.60 10.89
C HIS A 154 17.65 -12.01 11.14
N PHE A 155 18.30 -11.32 12.09
CA PHE A 155 19.61 -11.70 12.58
C PHE A 155 19.73 -11.53 14.09
N TRP A 156 20.40 -12.47 14.76
CA TRP A 156 20.66 -12.39 16.19
C TRP A 156 21.83 -13.30 16.59
N SER A 157 22.57 -12.92 17.64
CA SER A 157 23.59 -13.76 18.28
C SER A 157 23.77 -13.29 19.73
N SER A 158 24.08 -14.23 20.64
CA SER A 158 24.41 -13.90 22.03
C SER A 158 25.84 -13.40 22.22
N ASN A 159 26.69 -13.52 21.19
CA ASN A 159 28.11 -13.19 21.27
C ASN A 159 28.53 -12.22 20.17
N LYS A 160 28.62 -12.69 18.92
CA LYS A 160 29.09 -11.91 17.78
C LYS A 160 28.12 -12.03 16.61
N VAL A 161 27.86 -10.90 15.95
CA VAL A 161 27.17 -10.82 14.67
C VAL A 161 28.19 -10.39 13.62
N ASP A 162 28.29 -11.13 12.53
CA ASP A 162 29.17 -10.84 11.40
C ASP A 162 28.62 -11.52 10.15
N PHE A 163 28.06 -10.75 9.23
CA PHE A 163 27.50 -11.26 7.98
C PHE A 163 27.47 -10.18 6.90
N THR A 164 27.37 -10.60 5.64
CA THR A 164 27.02 -9.73 4.50
C THR A 164 25.74 -10.23 3.83
N VAL A 165 24.97 -9.29 3.28
CA VAL A 165 23.79 -9.57 2.44
C VAL A 165 23.88 -8.72 1.19
N GLU A 166 23.99 -9.37 0.04
CA GLU A 166 24.34 -8.72 -1.22
C GLU A 166 23.38 -9.14 -2.34
N GLN A 167 23.18 -8.25 -3.31
CA GLN A 167 22.46 -8.55 -4.54
C GLN A 167 23.16 -7.87 -5.71
N THR A 168 23.36 -8.59 -6.81
CA THR A 168 23.88 -8.00 -8.04
C THR A 168 22.74 -7.48 -8.90
N VAL A 169 22.59 -6.17 -8.98
CA VAL A 169 21.67 -5.51 -9.92
C VAL A 169 22.34 -5.37 -11.28
N ARG A 170 21.66 -5.77 -12.35
CA ARG A 170 22.18 -5.73 -13.73
C ARG A 170 21.37 -4.77 -14.61
N ASN A 171 21.96 -4.33 -15.70
CA ASN A 171 21.31 -3.49 -16.73
C ASN A 171 20.77 -2.16 -16.18
N LEU A 172 21.49 -1.55 -15.23
CA LEU A 172 21.21 -0.18 -14.80
C LEU A 172 21.67 0.80 -15.89
N GLU A 173 20.79 1.71 -16.27
CA GLU A 173 21.15 2.84 -17.12
C GLU A 173 22.15 3.75 -16.39
N SER A 174 23.06 4.40 -17.11
CA SER A 174 23.97 5.37 -16.46
C SER A 174 23.15 6.50 -15.83
N GLY A 175 23.35 6.74 -14.54
CA GLY A 175 22.54 7.71 -13.82
C GLY A 175 22.89 7.83 -12.35
N LYS A 176 22.12 8.67 -11.65
CA LYS A 176 22.20 8.80 -10.19
C LYS A 176 21.12 7.93 -9.55
N TYR A 177 21.53 7.17 -8.55
CA TYR A 177 20.66 6.26 -7.83
C TYR A 177 20.63 6.59 -6.34
N LYS A 178 19.50 6.33 -5.69
CA LYS A 178 19.37 6.37 -4.24
C LYS A 178 19.27 4.94 -3.73
N PHE A 179 20.18 4.58 -2.83
CA PHE A 179 20.14 3.31 -2.12
C PHE A 179 19.84 3.55 -0.65
N SER A 180 18.87 2.81 -0.11
CA SER A 180 18.47 2.88 1.29
C SER A 180 17.96 1.54 1.76
N ILE A 181 18.22 1.21 3.01
CA ILE A 181 17.63 0.07 3.71
C ILE A 181 16.90 0.56 4.96
N VAL A 182 16.00 -0.26 5.49
CA VAL A 182 15.44 -0.06 6.82
C VAL A 182 15.88 -1.23 7.69
N ILE A 183 16.45 -0.91 8.84
CA ILE A 183 16.88 -1.87 9.86
C ILE A 183 16.40 -1.36 11.20
N HIS A 184 15.87 -2.25 12.03
CA HIS A 184 15.51 -1.96 13.41
C HIS A 184 15.90 -3.14 14.28
N GLY A 185 16.16 -2.86 15.56
CA GLY A 185 16.71 -3.82 16.52
C GLY A 185 17.30 -3.08 17.71
N GLY A 186 17.87 -3.83 18.66
CA GLY A 186 18.48 -3.29 19.88
C GLY A 186 19.66 -4.13 20.34
N ASP A 187 20.29 -3.71 21.44
CA ASP A 187 21.37 -4.41 22.14
C ASP A 187 22.62 -4.75 21.31
N ALA A 188 22.97 -3.89 20.34
CA ALA A 188 24.25 -3.97 19.64
C ALA A 188 25.30 -3.10 20.35
N THR A 189 26.27 -3.75 21.01
CA THR A 189 27.45 -3.08 21.58
C THR A 189 28.56 -3.05 20.51
N ASP A 190 29.26 -1.92 20.37
CA ASP A 190 30.34 -1.74 19.38
C ASP A 190 29.94 -2.06 17.91
N ALA A 191 28.73 -1.66 17.52
CA ALA A 191 28.19 -1.96 16.20
C ALA A 191 28.94 -1.25 15.05
N ASP A 192 29.33 -2.01 14.03
CA ASP A 192 29.81 -1.52 12.73
C ASP A 192 28.85 -1.98 11.62
N MET A 193 27.80 -1.20 11.39
CA MET A 193 26.77 -1.48 10.39
C MET A 193 26.97 -0.55 9.19
N LYS A 194 27.10 -1.14 7.99
CA LYS A 194 27.33 -0.40 6.75
C LYS A 194 26.34 -0.82 5.69
N ILE A 195 25.92 0.16 4.90
CA ILE A 195 25.33 -0.08 3.58
C ILE A 195 26.31 0.38 2.52
N TYR A 196 26.41 -0.38 1.44
CA TYR A 196 27.28 -0.05 0.33
C TYR A 196 26.62 -0.42 -1.00
N ALA A 197 27.07 0.27 -2.04
CA ALA A 197 26.81 -0.09 -3.42
C ALA A 197 28.15 0.01 -4.15
N ILE A 198 28.47 -1.00 -4.95
CA ILE A 198 29.65 -1.01 -5.81
C ILE A 198 29.14 -0.88 -7.24
N ALA A 199 29.50 0.22 -7.89
CA ALA A 199 29.27 0.44 -9.32
C ALA A 199 30.62 0.37 -10.03
N ASP A 200 30.62 -0.18 -11.25
CA ASP A 200 31.78 -0.24 -12.14
C ASP A 200 33.04 -0.89 -11.52
N GLY A 201 32.98 -2.21 -11.34
CA GLY A 201 34.19 -3.03 -11.12
C GLY A 201 35.14 -3.01 -12.32
#